data_AF-A0A1M4TAN4-F1
#
_entry.id   AF-A0A1M4TAN4-F1
#
_cell.length_a   1.000
_cell.length_b   1.000
_cell.length_c   1.000
_cell.angle_alpha   90.00
_cell.angle_beta   90.00
_cell.angle_gamma   90.00
#
_symmetry.space_group_name_H-M   'P 1'
#
loop_
_entity.id
_entity.type
_entity.pdbx_description
1 polymer ?
#
loop_
_entity_poly.entity_id
_entity_poly.type
_entity_poly.pdbx_seq_one_letter_code
_entity_poly.pdbx_strand_id
1 'polypeptide(L)'
;MKSSTSKDQTGFSSFASYQELDTDTEVLSRSEMMRRQRNQTKHALWSKWYIWLSLILILIAAGGGVWWWLGSGENAKTSAAHSKTNLTTTPNNSISQEEETTSFTVPSKEDRAQVSLIDPVEANEKLDIYEVSNAKQVDVLLEAKKTTQIEVRSVDRSGSVLASKTLNKGQKLEQTNDKGLYVKINNPEQVTLSVNGVTIQTSKNGVYQFRLASSE
;
A
#
# COMPACT_ATOMS: atom_id res chain seq x y z
N MET A 1 76.58 7.66 11.16
CA MET A 1 76.85 6.25 11.51
C MET A 1 75.55 5.47 11.38
N LYS A 2 75.60 4.39 10.56
CA LYS A 2 74.90 3.09 10.67
C LYS A 2 73.39 3.10 11.02
N SER A 3 72.52 2.88 10.02
CA SER A 3 71.76 1.63 9.77
C SER A 3 70.81 1.23 10.91
N SER A 4 69.50 1.03 10.69
CA SER A 4 69.01 -0.30 10.29
C SER A 4 67.59 -0.28 9.71
N THR A 5 67.47 -1.01 8.62
CA THR A 5 66.28 -1.50 7.93
C THR A 5 65.48 -2.44 8.84
N SER A 6 64.14 -2.33 8.88
CA SER A 6 63.27 -3.43 9.32
C SER A 6 62.32 -3.79 8.19
N LYS A 7 62.60 -4.94 7.59
CA LYS A 7 61.72 -5.75 6.77
C LYS A 7 60.79 -6.56 7.69
N ASP A 8 59.77 -7.13 7.06
CA ASP A 8 58.81 -8.12 7.59
C ASP A 8 57.66 -7.46 8.38
N GLN A 9 56.38 -7.76 8.14
CA GLN A 9 55.82 -9.07 7.85
C GLN A 9 54.64 -8.99 6.87
N THR A 10 54.72 -9.89 5.89
CA THR A 10 53.60 -10.47 5.16
C THR A 10 52.65 -11.19 6.13
N GLY A 11 51.39 -10.78 6.22
CA GLY A 11 50.39 -11.39 7.08
C GLY A 11 49.05 -11.54 6.39
N PHE A 12 48.82 -12.73 5.83
CA PHE A 12 47.52 -13.39 5.65
C PHE A 12 46.40 -12.63 4.93
N SER A 13 46.35 -12.83 3.61
CA SER A 13 45.12 -12.77 2.82
C SER A 13 44.14 -13.87 3.25
N SER A 14 43.28 -13.56 4.22
CA SER A 14 42.06 -14.32 4.50
C SER A 14 41.06 -14.03 3.37
N PHE A 15 41.12 -14.81 2.30
CA PHE A 15 40.04 -14.89 1.31
C PHE A 15 38.82 -15.51 1.99
N ALA A 16 37.94 -14.66 2.51
CA ALA A 16 36.58 -15.05 2.83
C ALA A 16 35.90 -15.47 1.52
N SER A 17 35.70 -16.77 1.38
CA SER A 17 34.82 -17.36 0.38
C SER A 17 33.41 -16.85 0.63
N TYR A 18 33.00 -15.85 -0.15
CA TYR A 18 31.59 -15.47 -0.26
C TYR A 18 30.86 -16.65 -0.89
N GLN A 19 30.09 -17.38 -0.09
CA GLN A 19 29.05 -18.23 -0.61
C GLN A 19 28.06 -17.32 -1.34
N GLU A 20 28.03 -17.41 -2.66
CA GLU A 20 26.94 -16.91 -3.48
C GLU A 20 25.65 -17.54 -2.94
N LEU A 21 24.91 -16.74 -2.17
CA LEU A 21 23.52 -17.05 -1.90
C LEU A 21 22.80 -16.86 -3.24
N ASP A 22 22.52 -17.97 -3.93
CA ASP A 22 21.54 -18.05 -5.01
C ASP A 22 20.16 -17.68 -4.44
N THR A 23 19.94 -16.38 -4.23
CA THR A 23 18.59 -15.86 -4.12
C THR A 23 18.05 -15.90 -5.53
N ASP A 24 17.32 -16.97 -5.84
CA ASP A 24 16.34 -17.02 -6.93
C ASP A 24 15.31 -15.91 -6.70
N THR A 25 15.71 -14.66 -6.92
CA THR A 25 14.79 -13.57 -7.14
C THR A 25 14.15 -13.88 -8.48
N GLU A 26 12.95 -14.46 -8.46
CA GLU A 26 12.08 -14.50 -9.63
C GLU A 26 11.88 -13.07 -10.10
N VAL A 27 12.76 -12.63 -10.99
CA VAL A 27 12.57 -11.39 -11.75
C VAL A 27 11.49 -11.73 -12.75
N LEU A 28 10.24 -11.61 -12.30
CA LEU A 28 9.07 -11.78 -13.15
C LEU A 28 9.20 -10.79 -14.33
N SER A 29 9.51 -11.35 -15.50
CA SER A 29 9.70 -10.58 -16.71
C SER A 29 8.40 -9.87 -17.06
N ARG A 30 8.51 -8.56 -17.24
CA ARG A 30 7.42 -7.64 -17.59
C ARG A 30 6.60 -8.10 -18.81
N SER A 31 7.17 -8.94 -19.68
CA SER A 31 6.47 -9.50 -20.84
C SER A 31 5.43 -10.57 -20.50
N GLU A 32 5.61 -11.31 -19.40
CA GLU A 32 4.66 -12.35 -19.00
C GLU A 32 3.46 -11.79 -18.24
N MET A 33 3.67 -10.72 -17.46
CA MET A 33 2.58 -10.01 -16.76
C MET A 33 1.55 -9.39 -17.73
N MET A 34 2.00 -8.80 -18.85
CA MET A 34 1.07 -8.15 -19.81
C MET A 34 0.17 -9.12 -20.58
N ARG A 35 0.55 -10.40 -20.72
CA ARG A 35 -0.25 -11.38 -21.48
C ARG A 35 -1.51 -11.84 -20.73
N ARG A 36 -1.48 -11.88 -19.40
CA ARG A 36 -2.64 -12.31 -18.59
C ARG A 36 -3.74 -11.23 -18.50
N GLN A 37 -3.36 -9.96 -18.55
CA GLN A 37 -4.31 -8.84 -18.38
C GLN A 37 -5.19 -8.57 -19.62
N ARG A 38 -4.74 -8.94 -20.82
CA ARG A 38 -5.47 -8.67 -22.08
C ARG A 38 -6.76 -9.51 -22.24
N ASN A 39 -6.91 -10.60 -21.49
CA ASN A 39 -8.10 -11.45 -21.60
C ASN A 39 -9.24 -11.06 -20.64
N GLN A 40 -9.01 -10.18 -19.66
CA GLN A 40 -10.07 -9.76 -18.71
C GLN A 40 -10.80 -8.47 -19.13
N THR A 41 -10.24 -7.65 -20.02
CA THR A 41 -10.82 -6.34 -20.38
C THR A 41 -12.00 -6.41 -21.37
N LYS A 42 -12.34 -7.60 -21.89
CA LYS A 42 -13.46 -7.74 -22.84
C LYS A 42 -14.85 -7.69 -22.20
N HIS A 43 -14.96 -7.81 -20.87
CA HIS A 43 -16.24 -7.73 -20.17
C HIS A 43 -16.63 -6.32 -19.69
N ALA A 44 -15.69 -5.35 -19.69
CA ALA A 44 -15.93 -4.01 -19.12
C ALA A 44 -16.71 -3.04 -20.02
N LEU A 45 -16.92 -3.37 -21.30
CA LEU A 45 -17.64 -2.49 -22.23
C LEU A 45 -19.16 -2.72 -22.25
N TRP A 46 -19.65 -3.84 -21.69
CA TRP A 46 -21.09 -4.15 -21.65
C TRP A 46 -21.80 -3.66 -20.38
N SER A 47 -21.04 -3.29 -19.34
CA SER A 47 -21.57 -2.80 -18.06
C SER A 47 -22.11 -1.35 -18.12
N LYS A 48 -21.80 -0.57 -19.14
CA LYS A 48 -22.26 0.84 -19.15
C LYS A 48 -23.73 1.02 -19.57
N TRP A 49 -24.36 0.00 -20.15
CA TRP A 49 -25.75 0.11 -20.63
C TRP A 49 -26.79 0.02 -19.50
N TYR A 50 -26.50 -0.70 -18.41
CA TYR A 50 -27.44 -0.79 -17.28
C TYR A 50 -27.60 0.54 -16.53
N ILE A 51 -26.56 1.39 -16.52
CA ILE A 51 -26.60 2.72 -15.88
C ILE A 51 -27.60 3.61 -16.63
N TRP A 52 -27.58 3.58 -17.97
CA TRP A 52 -28.52 4.30 -18.81
C TRP A 52 -29.95 3.76 -18.66
N LEU A 53 -30.13 2.44 -18.61
CA LEU A 53 -31.43 1.81 -18.39
C LEU A 53 -32.03 2.21 -17.03
N SER A 54 -31.21 2.24 -15.97
CA SER A 54 -31.63 2.66 -14.63
C SER A 54 -32.08 4.12 -14.57
N LEU A 55 -31.38 5.01 -15.28
CA LEU A 55 -31.73 6.43 -15.33
C LEU A 55 -33.09 6.67 -15.99
N ILE A 56 -33.37 5.94 -17.08
CA ILE A 56 -34.67 6.00 -17.78
C ILE A 56 -35.79 5.49 -16.86
N LEU A 57 -35.56 4.40 -16.13
CA LEU A 57 -36.54 3.83 -15.20
C LEU A 57 -36.94 4.82 -14.10
N ILE A 58 -35.97 5.54 -13.52
CA ILE A 58 -36.21 6.57 -12.50
C ILE A 58 -37.06 7.72 -13.07
N LEU A 59 -36.80 8.12 -14.31
CA LEU A 59 -37.53 9.21 -14.97
C LEU A 59 -39.00 8.84 -15.22
N ILE A 60 -39.26 7.58 -15.61
CA ILE A 60 -40.61 7.03 -15.75
C ILE A 60 -41.30 6.94 -14.39
N ALA A 61 -40.61 6.46 -13.35
CA ALA A 61 -41.15 6.34 -12.00
C ALA A 61 -41.53 7.71 -11.39
N ALA A 62 -40.72 8.74 -11.62
CA ALA A 62 -41.02 10.10 -11.19
C ALA A 62 -42.26 10.66 -11.91
N GLY A 63 -42.37 10.47 -13.22
CA GLY A 63 -43.54 10.89 -14.00
C GLY A 63 -44.84 10.18 -13.57
N GLY A 64 -44.78 8.85 -13.37
CA GLY A 64 -45.91 8.06 -12.89
C GLY A 64 -46.29 8.37 -11.44
N GLY A 65 -45.30 8.62 -10.59
CA GLY A 65 -45.50 8.97 -9.18
C GLY A 65 -46.24 10.30 -8.99
N VAL A 66 -45.93 11.32 -9.79
CA VAL A 66 -46.64 12.61 -9.74
C VAL A 66 -48.10 12.48 -10.19
N TRP A 67 -48.37 11.65 -11.21
CA TRP A 67 -49.74 11.39 -11.64
C TRP A 67 -50.56 10.65 -10.59
N TRP A 68 -49.95 9.69 -9.90
CA TRP A 68 -50.62 8.94 -8.83
C TRP A 68 -50.81 9.77 -7.55
N TRP A 69 -49.88 10.66 -7.24
CA TRP A 69 -49.94 11.53 -6.06
C TRP A 69 -50.98 12.66 -6.21
N LEU A 70 -51.17 13.23 -7.41
CA LEU A 70 -52.27 14.18 -7.65
C LEU A 70 -53.66 13.53 -7.61
N GLY A 71 -53.76 12.21 -7.80
CA GLY A 71 -55.03 11.48 -7.75
C GLY A 71 -55.46 11.00 -6.35
N SER A 72 -54.56 11.03 -5.36
CA SER A 72 -54.81 10.53 -4.00
C SER A 72 -54.61 11.61 -2.96
N GLY A 73 -55.39 12.68 -3.05
CA GLY A 73 -55.26 13.85 -2.20
C GLY A 73 -56.32 13.95 -1.12
N GLU A 74 -56.38 13.04 -0.14
CA GLU A 74 -57.05 13.30 1.15
C GLU A 74 -56.31 12.67 2.35
N ASN A 75 -55.91 13.56 3.27
CA ASN A 75 -55.59 13.36 4.69
C ASN A 75 -54.24 12.71 5.07
N ALA A 76 -53.30 13.50 5.60
CA ALA A 76 -52.85 13.35 6.99
C ALA A 76 -51.89 14.48 7.43
N LYS A 77 -52.07 14.86 8.69
CA LYS A 77 -51.48 15.98 9.40
C LYS A 77 -50.06 15.67 9.91
N THR A 78 -49.27 16.75 9.95
CA THR A 78 -48.16 17.09 10.86
C THR A 78 -47.97 16.24 12.12
N SER A 79 -46.71 15.89 12.44
CA SER A 79 -46.19 16.07 13.79
C SER A 79 -44.65 16.16 13.81
N ALA A 80 -44.15 17.13 14.58
CA ALA A 80 -42.75 17.43 14.83
C ALA A 80 -42.33 16.93 16.23
N ALA A 81 -41.06 16.53 16.40
CA ALA A 81 -40.26 16.64 17.64
C ALA A 81 -38.91 15.94 17.41
N HIS A 82 -37.79 16.67 17.37
CA HIS A 82 -36.86 16.85 18.49
C HIS A 82 -36.28 15.54 19.07
N SER A 83 -34.96 15.36 18.93
CA SER A 83 -34.06 15.23 20.09
C SER A 83 -32.58 15.31 19.69
N LYS A 84 -31.91 16.32 20.25
CA LYS A 84 -30.46 16.35 20.52
C LYS A 84 -30.09 15.17 21.42
N THR A 85 -28.88 14.62 21.36
CA THR A 85 -28.09 14.21 22.54
C THR A 85 -26.63 13.97 22.15
N ASN A 86 -25.74 14.58 22.94
CA ASN A 86 -24.27 14.51 22.91
C ASN A 86 -23.76 13.10 23.29
N LEU A 87 -22.51 12.75 22.95
CA LEU A 87 -21.45 12.39 23.92
C LEU A 87 -20.23 11.77 23.22
N THR A 88 -19.13 12.50 23.35
CA THR A 88 -17.73 12.08 23.31
C THR A 88 -17.48 10.89 24.23
N THR A 89 -16.74 9.87 23.78
CA THR A 89 -15.97 8.98 24.66
C THR A 89 -14.73 8.44 23.94
N THR A 90 -13.57 8.87 24.43
CA THR A 90 -12.23 8.33 24.17
C THR A 90 -11.91 7.26 25.21
N PRO A 91 -11.25 6.16 24.81
CA PRO A 91 -10.16 5.58 25.62
C PRO A 91 -8.97 5.24 24.70
N ASN A 92 -7.76 5.78 24.84
CA ASN A 92 -6.73 5.57 25.88
C ASN A 92 -6.70 4.16 26.50
N ASN A 93 -5.86 3.27 25.96
CA ASN A 93 -5.19 2.21 26.73
C ASN A 93 -4.04 1.64 25.87
N SER A 94 -2.78 1.91 26.21
CA SER A 94 -1.94 1.15 27.14
C SER A 94 -1.17 0.04 26.44
N ILE A 95 0.07 0.39 26.15
CA ILE A 95 1.18 -0.45 25.69
C ILE A 95 1.54 -1.41 26.83
N SER A 96 1.45 -2.72 26.57
CA SER A 96 2.17 -3.76 27.30
C SER A 96 3.18 -4.38 26.35
N GLN A 97 4.45 -4.22 26.72
CA GLN A 97 5.61 -4.73 26.04
C GLN A 97 5.98 -6.03 26.77
N GLU A 98 5.64 -7.16 26.18
CA GLU A 98 5.98 -8.48 26.69
C GLU A 98 7.12 -9.03 25.82
N GLU A 99 8.32 -9.12 26.39
CA GLU A 99 9.49 -9.74 25.78
C GLU A 99 9.30 -11.26 25.73
N GLU A 100 8.76 -11.77 24.62
CA GLU A 100 8.70 -13.21 24.38
C GLU A 100 9.91 -13.66 23.54
N THR A 101 10.86 -14.30 24.24
CA THR A 101 12.03 -14.98 23.67
C THR A 101 11.55 -16.18 22.87
N THR A 102 11.34 -16.00 21.56
CA THR A 102 10.87 -17.06 20.66
C THR A 102 12.01 -17.64 19.81
N SER A 103 12.17 -18.95 19.99
CA SER A 103 12.98 -19.89 19.21
C SER A 103 12.92 -19.61 17.71
N PHE A 104 14.08 -19.42 17.08
CA PHE A 104 14.26 -19.33 15.62
C PHE A 104 13.92 -20.67 14.95
N THR A 105 12.65 -20.90 14.67
CA THR A 105 12.23 -21.86 13.64
C THR A 105 12.34 -21.14 12.30
N VAL A 106 13.24 -21.60 11.43
CA VAL A 106 13.40 -21.07 10.07
C VAL A 106 12.05 -21.17 9.34
N PRO A 107 11.40 -20.04 9.00
CA PRO A 107 10.07 -20.08 8.42
C PRO A 107 10.11 -20.78 7.07
N SER A 108 9.24 -21.78 6.92
CA SER A 108 8.95 -22.44 5.64
C SER A 108 8.61 -21.38 4.58
N LYS A 109 9.05 -21.59 3.34
CA LYS A 109 8.90 -20.64 2.21
C LYS A 109 7.45 -20.17 1.97
N GLU A 110 6.45 -20.90 2.49
CA GLU A 110 5.03 -20.58 2.37
C GLU A 110 4.54 -19.44 3.30
N ASP A 111 5.28 -19.11 4.36
CA ASP A 111 4.85 -18.11 5.37
C ASP A 111 5.44 -16.71 5.14
N ARG A 112 5.99 -16.47 3.95
CA ARG A 112 6.54 -15.15 3.59
C ARG A 112 5.44 -14.25 3.07
N ALA A 113 5.45 -12.99 3.50
CA ALA A 113 4.56 -11.96 2.99
C ALA A 113 4.66 -11.89 1.45
N GLN A 114 3.51 -11.88 0.78
CA GLN A 114 3.44 -11.76 -0.67
C GLN A 114 2.87 -10.39 -1.02
N VAL A 115 3.49 -9.72 -2.00
CA VAL A 115 3.09 -8.38 -2.42
C VAL A 115 2.65 -8.46 -3.89
N SER A 116 1.36 -8.20 -4.14
CA SER A 116 0.75 -8.28 -5.46
C SER A 116 0.24 -6.90 -5.91
N LEU A 117 0.47 -6.54 -7.16
CA LEU A 117 -0.08 -5.32 -7.75
C LEU A 117 -1.52 -5.59 -8.22
N ILE A 118 -2.51 -4.94 -7.60
CA ILE A 118 -3.93 -5.13 -7.93
C ILE A 118 -4.34 -4.23 -9.09
N ASP A 119 -4.02 -2.94 -8.98
CA ASP A 119 -4.50 -1.93 -9.91
C ASP A 119 -3.30 -1.16 -10.48
N PRO A 120 -2.79 -1.58 -11.65
CA PRO A 120 -1.78 -0.81 -12.36
C PRO A 120 -2.45 0.42 -12.99
N VAL A 121 -1.86 1.60 -12.76
CA VAL A 121 -2.31 2.90 -13.26
C VAL A 121 -2.79 2.84 -14.73
N GLU A 122 -4.11 2.74 -14.93
CA GLU A 122 -4.74 3.05 -16.21
C GLU A 122 -5.27 4.50 -16.16
N ALA A 123 -4.42 5.39 -16.69
CA ALA A 123 -4.79 6.58 -17.43
C ALA A 123 -5.13 7.91 -16.72
N ASN A 124 -5.33 8.06 -15.41
CA ASN A 124 -5.51 9.43 -14.85
C ASN A 124 -5.00 9.70 -13.43
N GLU A 125 -4.85 8.69 -12.56
CA GLU A 125 -4.29 8.87 -11.22
C GLU A 125 -3.02 8.04 -11.07
N LYS A 126 -1.88 8.69 -10.86
CA LYS A 126 -0.53 8.06 -10.76
C LYS A 126 -0.35 7.26 -9.46
N LEU A 127 -1.27 6.36 -9.15
CA LEU A 127 -1.32 5.57 -7.91
C LEU A 127 -1.22 4.08 -8.24
N ASP A 128 -0.14 3.43 -7.80
CA ASP A 128 -0.08 1.96 -7.82
C ASP A 128 -0.67 1.41 -6.52
N ILE A 129 -1.62 0.47 -6.62
CA ILE A 129 -2.22 -0.20 -5.46
C ILE A 129 -1.66 -1.61 -5.35
N TYR A 130 -0.99 -1.86 -4.24
CA TYR A 130 -0.44 -3.16 -3.86
C TYR A 130 -1.25 -3.76 -2.72
N GLU A 131 -1.43 -5.06 -2.79
CA GLU A 131 -1.97 -5.87 -1.71
C GLU A 131 -0.87 -6.72 -1.10
N VAL A 132 -0.84 -6.74 0.23
CA VAL A 132 0.09 -7.49 1.04
C VAL A 132 -0.69 -8.62 1.71
N SER A 133 -0.43 -9.86 1.28
CA SER A 133 -1.00 -11.07 1.86
C SER A 133 0.01 -11.79 2.75
N ASN A 134 -0.48 -12.69 3.60
CA ASN A 134 0.32 -13.43 4.59
C ASN A 134 1.14 -12.51 5.52
N ALA A 135 0.55 -11.39 5.93
CA ALA A 135 1.16 -10.45 6.87
C ALA A 135 0.09 -9.89 7.82
N LYS A 136 0.46 -9.67 9.09
CA LYS A 136 -0.42 -9.05 10.09
C LYS A 136 -0.48 -7.53 9.97
N GLN A 137 0.55 -6.93 9.38
CA GLN A 137 0.72 -5.49 9.23
C GLN A 137 1.56 -5.19 7.99
N VAL A 138 1.47 -3.97 7.50
CA VAL A 138 2.28 -3.46 6.39
C VAL A 138 3.49 -2.72 6.96
N ASP A 139 4.68 -3.21 6.65
CA ASP A 139 5.97 -2.65 7.06
C ASP A 139 6.67 -2.04 5.84
N VAL A 140 6.73 -0.72 5.78
CA VAL A 140 7.36 0.03 4.69
C VAL A 140 8.72 0.55 5.12
N LEU A 141 9.75 0.21 4.36
CA LEU A 141 11.10 0.76 4.47
C LEU A 141 11.44 1.58 3.22
N LEU A 142 11.75 2.86 3.42
CA LEU A 142 12.18 3.79 2.40
C LEU A 142 13.64 4.18 2.63
N GLU A 143 14.50 3.96 1.65
CA GLU A 143 15.92 4.35 1.70
C GLU A 143 16.24 5.33 0.57
N ALA A 144 16.73 6.52 0.93
CA ALA A 144 17.01 7.58 -0.03
C ALA A 144 18.40 7.42 -0.68
N LYS A 145 18.44 7.31 -2.02
CA LYS A 145 19.67 7.35 -2.83
C LYS A 145 20.17 8.78 -3.04
N LYS A 146 19.25 9.75 -3.07
CA LYS A 146 19.50 11.20 -3.08
C LYS A 146 18.45 11.91 -2.24
N THR A 147 18.66 13.20 -1.98
CA THR A 147 17.70 14.01 -1.23
C THR A 147 16.33 14.03 -1.91
N THR A 148 15.30 13.65 -1.17
CA THR A 148 13.93 13.51 -1.67
C THR A 148 12.91 13.73 -0.56
N GLN A 149 11.76 14.28 -0.93
CA GLN A 149 10.66 14.51 0.00
C GLN A 149 9.72 13.30 -0.01
N ILE A 150 9.34 12.84 1.19
CA ILE A 150 8.48 11.69 1.38
C ILE A 150 7.38 12.05 2.37
N GLU A 151 6.17 11.59 2.05
CA GLU A 151 5.00 11.68 2.89
C GLU A 151 4.36 10.28 3.01
N VAL A 152 4.08 9.86 4.23
CA VAL A 152 3.43 8.58 4.55
C VAL A 152 2.15 8.87 5.33
N ARG A 153 1.05 8.26 4.90
CA ARG A 153 -0.28 8.37 5.51
C ARG A 153 -0.83 6.99 5.86
N SER A 154 -1.73 6.94 6.83
CA SER A 154 -2.44 5.72 7.22
C SER A 154 -3.49 5.33 6.17
N VAL A 155 -3.59 4.05 5.78
CA VAL A 155 -4.66 3.47 4.95
C VAL A 155 -4.70 3.96 3.49
N ASP A 156 -4.94 5.26 3.26
CA ASP A 156 -5.18 5.84 1.95
C ASP A 156 -4.75 7.32 1.86
N ARG A 157 -5.07 7.97 0.73
CA ARG A 157 -4.73 9.38 0.47
C ARG A 157 -5.38 10.35 1.46
N SER A 158 -6.58 10.05 1.93
CA SER A 158 -7.32 10.87 2.91
C SER A 158 -6.94 10.59 4.36
N GLY A 159 -6.17 9.53 4.61
CA GLY A 159 -5.74 9.16 5.94
C GLY A 159 -4.85 10.18 6.64
N SER A 160 -4.66 9.94 7.94
CA SER A 160 -3.80 10.75 8.80
C SER A 160 -2.34 10.68 8.33
N VAL A 161 -1.62 11.82 8.40
CA VAL A 161 -0.20 11.87 8.08
C VAL A 161 0.59 11.25 9.23
N LEU A 162 1.29 10.15 8.95
CA LEU A 162 2.15 9.46 9.90
C LEU A 162 3.57 10.04 9.88
N ALA A 163 4.07 10.38 8.69
CA ALA A 163 5.36 11.02 8.53
C ALA A 163 5.36 11.94 7.30
N SER A 164 6.00 13.11 7.42
CA SER A 164 6.28 13.99 6.27
C SER A 164 7.62 14.66 6.50
N LYS A 165 8.64 14.27 5.72
CA LYS A 165 10.00 14.79 5.87
C LYS A 165 10.81 14.64 4.59
N THR A 166 11.89 15.40 4.52
CA THR A 166 12.93 15.24 3.50
C THR A 166 13.95 14.23 4.00
N LEU A 167 14.19 13.16 3.24
CA LEU A 167 15.29 12.23 3.47
C LEU A 167 16.50 12.65 2.64
N ASN A 168 17.67 12.73 3.28
CA ASN A 168 18.96 12.89 2.61
C ASN A 168 19.51 11.54 2.16
N LYS A 169 20.54 11.56 1.30
CA LYS A 169 21.22 10.34 0.82
C LYS A 169 21.65 9.44 1.99
N GLY A 170 21.30 8.16 1.91
CA GLY A 170 21.59 7.12 2.89
C GLY A 170 20.63 7.09 4.09
N GLN A 171 19.74 8.09 4.25
CA GLN A 171 18.76 8.07 5.32
C GLN A 171 17.63 7.09 5.03
N LYS A 172 17.13 6.47 6.09
CA LYS A 172 16.02 5.53 6.06
C LYS A 172 14.80 6.08 6.80
N LEU A 173 13.62 5.69 6.34
CA LEU A 173 12.35 5.88 7.04
C LEU A 173 11.62 4.55 7.05
N GLU A 174 11.32 4.07 8.24
CA GLU A 174 10.51 2.89 8.46
C GLU A 174 9.15 3.30 9.03
N GLN A 175 8.08 2.69 8.53
CA GLN A 175 6.71 2.94 8.95
C GLN A 175 5.91 1.63 8.91
N THR A 176 5.09 1.43 9.93
CA THR A 176 4.29 0.22 10.12
C THR A 176 2.83 0.59 10.32
N ASN A 177 1.90 -0.15 9.73
CA ASN A 177 0.47 0.02 9.98
C ASN A 177 -0.32 -1.28 9.80
N ASP A 178 -1.29 -1.52 10.68
CA ASP A 178 -2.19 -2.67 10.71
C ASP A 178 -3.31 -2.62 9.65
N LYS A 179 -3.56 -1.46 9.05
CA LYS A 179 -4.64 -1.27 8.05
C LYS A 179 -4.12 -0.91 6.66
N GLY A 180 -2.82 -0.70 6.53
CA GLY A 180 -2.18 -0.30 5.28
C GLY A 180 -1.58 1.11 5.32
N LEU A 181 -0.85 1.44 4.27
CA LEU A 181 -0.07 2.66 4.15
C LEU A 181 -0.24 3.29 2.77
N TYR A 182 -0.34 4.62 2.75
CA TYR A 182 -0.23 5.42 1.53
C TYR A 182 1.10 6.16 1.55
N VAL A 183 1.90 6.02 0.50
CA VAL A 183 3.25 6.57 0.41
C VAL A 183 3.35 7.45 -0.83
N LYS A 184 3.78 8.69 -0.62
CA LYS A 184 4.05 9.65 -1.68
C LYS A 184 5.52 10.04 -1.64
N ILE A 185 6.19 9.89 -2.78
CA ILE A 185 7.61 10.13 -3.01
C ILE A 185 7.74 11.14 -4.15
N ASN A 186 8.43 12.26 -3.91
CA ASN A 186 8.58 13.30 -4.93
C ASN A 186 9.48 12.84 -6.10
N ASN A 187 10.63 12.23 -5.80
CA ASN A 187 11.57 11.69 -6.79
C ASN A 187 11.75 10.17 -6.58
N PRO A 188 10.87 9.34 -7.18
CA PRO A 188 10.76 7.94 -6.79
C PRO A 188 11.96 7.09 -7.27
N GLU A 189 12.57 7.45 -8.40
CA GLU A 189 13.85 6.92 -8.90
C GLU A 189 15.04 7.09 -7.92
N GLN A 190 14.93 8.03 -6.98
CA GLN A 190 15.96 8.34 -5.98
C GLN A 190 15.69 7.64 -4.63
N VAL A 191 14.76 6.69 -4.58
CA VAL A 191 14.41 5.94 -3.37
C VAL A 191 14.43 4.45 -3.68
N THR A 192 14.85 3.64 -2.71
CA THR A 192 14.55 2.20 -2.67
C THR A 192 13.38 2.02 -1.71
N LEU A 193 12.28 1.45 -2.21
CA LEU A 193 11.09 1.13 -1.42
C LEU A 193 11.04 -0.38 -1.20
N SER A 194 10.92 -0.81 0.06
CA SER A 194 10.66 -2.21 0.40
C SER A 194 9.42 -2.31 1.28
N VAL A 195 8.62 -3.34 1.06
CA VAL A 195 7.40 -3.62 1.82
C VAL A 195 7.46 -5.05 2.31
N ASN A 196 7.43 -5.23 3.63
CA ASN A 196 7.54 -6.54 4.30
C ASN A 196 8.74 -7.36 3.76
N GLY A 197 9.87 -6.68 3.51
CA GLY A 197 11.09 -7.29 2.97
C GLY A 197 11.16 -7.43 1.44
N VAL A 198 10.07 -7.15 0.71
CA VAL A 198 10.03 -7.20 -0.76
C VAL A 198 10.36 -5.83 -1.35
N THR A 199 11.44 -5.73 -2.13
CA THR A 199 11.83 -4.48 -2.81
C THR A 199 10.95 -4.21 -4.02
N ILE A 200 10.37 -3.01 -4.08
CA ILE A 200 9.50 -2.52 -5.16
C ILE A 200 10.29 -1.54 -6.03
N GLN A 201 10.21 -1.69 -7.35
CA GLN A 201 10.85 -0.77 -8.28
C GLN A 201 10.07 0.54 -8.40
N THR A 202 10.71 1.65 -8.05
CA THR A 202 10.08 2.98 -7.93
C THR A 202 10.31 3.90 -9.15
N SER A 203 10.60 3.36 -10.33
CA SER A 203 11.12 4.18 -11.45
C SER A 203 10.10 5.07 -12.17
N LYS A 204 8.79 4.94 -11.91
CA LYS A 204 7.74 5.58 -12.74
C LYS A 204 6.70 6.38 -11.98
N ASN A 205 6.31 5.91 -10.79
CA ASN A 205 5.21 6.48 -10.04
C ASN A 205 5.71 7.09 -8.74
N GLY A 206 5.14 8.23 -8.35
CA GLY A 206 5.48 8.89 -7.09
C GLY A 206 4.52 8.54 -5.97
N VAL A 207 3.52 7.69 -6.21
CA VAL A 207 2.46 7.42 -5.25
C VAL A 207 2.13 5.94 -5.24
N TYR A 208 2.08 5.39 -4.03
CA TYR A 208 1.89 3.99 -3.75
C TYR A 208 0.86 3.83 -2.64
N GLN A 209 -0.01 2.84 -2.76
CA GLN A 209 -0.90 2.43 -1.67
C GLN A 209 -0.71 0.94 -1.41
N PHE A 210 -0.56 0.59 -0.14
CA PHE A 210 -0.38 -0.76 0.36
C PHE A 210 -1.56 -1.09 1.26
N ARG A 211 -2.28 -2.16 0.94
CA ARG A 211 -3.42 -2.66 1.73
C ARG A 211 -3.13 -4.09 2.16
N LEU A 212 -3.60 -4.48 3.34
CA LEU A 212 -3.61 -5.90 3.69
C LEU A 212 -4.68 -6.62 2.88
N ALA A 213 -4.38 -7.85 2.45
CA ALA A 213 -5.40 -8.75 1.93
C ALA A 213 -6.41 -9.05 3.05
N SER A 214 -7.71 -8.94 2.76
CA SER A 214 -8.74 -9.39 3.69
C SER A 214 -8.59 -10.91 3.88
N SER A 215 -8.31 -11.35 5.11
CA SER A 215 -8.41 -12.77 5.45
C SER A 215 -9.90 -13.15 5.45
N GLU A 216 -10.35 -13.83 4.40
CA GLU A 216 -11.70 -14.43 4.34
C GLU A 216 -11.83 -15.62 5.30
#